data_AF-A0A3D5H984-F1
#
_entry.id   AF-A0A3D5H984-F1
#
_cell.length_a   1.000
_cell.length_b   1.000
_cell.length_c   1.000
_cell.angle_alpha   90.00
_cell.angle_beta   90.00
_cell.angle_gamma   90.00
#
_symmetry.space_group_name_H-M   'P 1'
#
loop_
_entity.id
_entity.type
_entity.pdbx_description
1 polymer ?
#
loop_
_entity_poly.entity_id
_entity_poly.type
_entity_poly.pdbx_seq_one_letter_code
_entity_poly.pdbx_strand_id
1 'polypeptide(L)'
;GLADALMMMKIRYDSDQALAETDKMMRVIRDEAYKTSIEIGKEKGTFPLFQWEGYSKSKFIQSLPHEIRNDIKTHGIRNSTVLTVPPVGTGSIVAQTRSGIEPIFCTSYT
;
A
#
# COMPACT_ATOMS: atom_id res chain seq x y z
N GLY A 1 1.54 10.96 -7.04
CA GLY A 1 2.62 10.38 -7.85
C GLY A 1 2.13 9.28 -8.79
N LEU A 2 0.96 8.69 -8.53
CA LEU A 2 0.40 7.65 -9.40
C LEU A 2 0.16 8.15 -10.83
N ALA A 3 -0.41 9.35 -10.99
CA ALA A 3 -0.65 9.94 -12.29
C ALA A 3 0.63 10.16 -13.10
N ASP A 4 1.73 10.54 -12.46
CA ASP A 4 3.03 10.71 -13.11
C ASP A 4 3.58 9.37 -13.62
N ALA A 5 3.51 8.32 -12.79
CA ALA A 5 3.93 6.98 -13.19
C ALA A 5 3.13 6.45 -14.39
N LEU A 6 1.80 6.60 -14.36
CA LEU A 6 0.94 6.21 -15.48
C LEU A 6 1.26 7.00 -16.76
N MET A 7 1.52 8.30 -16.64
CA MET A 7 1.91 9.13 -17.78
C MET A 7 3.25 8.68 -18.38
N MET A 8 4.26 8.39 -17.54
CA MET A 8 5.56 7.89 -17.99
C MET A 8 5.45 6.56 -18.73
N MET A 9 4.51 5.70 -18.31
CA MET A 9 4.19 4.46 -19.00
C MET A 9 3.29 4.65 -20.23
N LYS A 10 2.90 5.88 -20.56
CA LYS A 10 1.96 6.25 -21.63
C LYS A 10 0.59 5.58 -21.48
N ILE A 11 0.13 5.40 -20.25
CA ILE A 11 -1.16 4.80 -19.91
C ILE A 11 -2.12 5.91 -19.53
N ARG A 12 -3.31 5.91 -20.14
CA ARG A 12 -4.39 6.84 -19.78
C ARG A 12 -4.92 6.51 -18.40
N TYR A 13 -5.07 7.54 -17.56
CA TYR A 13 -5.52 7.38 -16.18
C TYR A 13 -6.92 6.73 -16.08
N ASP A 14 -7.81 7.02 -17.02
CA ASP A 14 -9.21 6.53 -17.08
C ASP A 14 -9.36 5.15 -17.75
N SER A 15 -8.27 4.40 -17.95
CA SER A 15 -8.29 3.13 -18.69
C SER A 15 -8.28 1.91 -17.77
N ASP A 16 -8.83 0.79 -18.27
CA ASP A 16 -8.72 -0.52 -17.60
C ASP A 16 -7.26 -0.94 -17.39
N GLN A 17 -6.38 -0.53 -18.31
CA GLN A 17 -4.94 -0.77 -18.18
C GLN A 17 -4.36 -0.02 -16.96
N ALA A 18 -4.78 1.22 -16.70
CA ALA A 18 -4.34 1.94 -15.50
C ALA A 18 -4.78 1.24 -14.21
N LEU A 19 -6.01 0.70 -14.18
CA LEU A 19 -6.50 -0.08 -13.04
C LEU A 19 -5.64 -1.33 -12.83
N ALA A 20 -5.34 -2.07 -13.90
CA ALA A 20 -4.53 -3.28 -13.83
C ALA A 20 -3.09 -3.01 -13.37
N GLU A 21 -2.44 -1.97 -13.88
CA GLU A 21 -1.09 -1.61 -13.46
C GLU A 21 -1.06 -1.07 -12.02
N THR A 22 -2.05 -0.27 -11.64
CA THR A 22 -2.17 0.22 -10.25
C THR A 22 -2.36 -0.93 -9.27
N ASP A 23 -3.19 -1.92 -9.60
CA ASP A 23 -3.38 -3.12 -8.79
C ASP A 23 -2.07 -3.90 -8.61
N LYS A 24 -1.29 -4.09 -9.68
CA LYS A 24 0.04 -4.73 -9.58
C LYS A 24 0.99 -3.96 -8.67
N MET A 25 1.10 -2.64 -8.84
CA MET A 25 1.97 -1.80 -8.00
C MET A 25 1.56 -1.87 -6.53
N MET A 26 0.27 -1.74 -6.25
CA MET A 26 -0.24 -1.74 -4.87
C MET A 26 -0.14 -3.12 -4.23
N ARG A 27 -0.23 -4.23 -4.99
CA ARG A 27 0.05 -5.58 -4.46
C ARG A 27 1.49 -5.70 -3.98
N VAL A 28 2.46 -5.21 -4.77
CA VAL A 28 3.87 -5.24 -4.36
C VAL A 28 4.08 -4.43 -3.09
N ILE A 29 3.58 -3.18 -3.06
CA ILE A 29 3.68 -2.32 -1.87
C ILE A 29 3.05 -2.98 -0.64
N ARG A 30 1.84 -3.55 -0.80
CA ARG A 30 1.13 -4.27 0.25
C ARG A 30 1.93 -5.44 0.77
N ASP A 31 2.36 -6.34 -0.12
CA ASP A 31 2.99 -7.58 0.29
C ASP A 31 4.32 -7.31 1.00
N GLU A 32 5.14 -6.39 0.48
CA GLU A 32 6.41 -6.01 1.12
C GLU A 32 6.22 -5.26 2.43
N ALA A 33 5.21 -4.40 2.54
CA ALA A 33 4.92 -3.70 3.79
C ALA A 33 4.49 -4.68 4.91
N TYR A 34 3.68 -5.68 4.58
CA TYR A 34 3.27 -6.71 5.53
C TYR A 34 4.43 -7.63 5.93
N LYS A 35 5.23 -8.11 4.97
CA LYS A 35 6.46 -8.88 5.26
C LYS A 35 7.38 -8.11 6.19
N THR A 36 7.64 -6.84 5.89
CA THR A 36 8.51 -5.99 6.71
C THR A 36 7.95 -5.80 8.11
N SER A 37 6.63 -5.61 8.26
CA SER A 37 6.01 -5.48 9.59
C SER A 37 6.10 -6.77 10.41
N ILE A 38 6.09 -7.94 9.76
CA ILE A 38 6.34 -9.24 10.41
C ILE A 38 7.80 -9.33 10.87
N GLU A 39 8.77 -8.99 10.01
CA GLU A 39 10.19 -9.03 10.37
C GLU A 39 10.52 -8.12 11.55
N ILE A 40 9.98 -6.89 11.56
CA ILE A 40 10.14 -5.99 12.72
C ILE A 40 9.44 -6.57 13.95
N GLY A 41 8.33 -7.30 13.76
CA GLY A 41 7.64 -8.02 14.82
C GLY A 41 8.50 -9.11 15.46
N LYS A 42 9.27 -9.84 14.65
CA LYS A 42 10.24 -10.84 15.11
C LYS A 42 11.39 -10.20 15.92
N GLU A 43 11.91 -9.08 15.43
CA GLU A 43 13.05 -8.40 16.07
C GLU A 43 12.65 -7.66 17.37
N LYS A 44 11.52 -6.94 17.35
CA LYS A 44 11.14 -5.96 18.38
C LYS A 44 9.86 -6.30 19.14
N GLY A 45 9.26 -7.44 18.85
CA GLY A 45 7.96 -7.87 19.38
C GLY A 45 6.77 -7.37 18.56
N THR A 46 5.64 -8.04 18.68
CA THR A 46 4.38 -7.70 17.99
C THR A 46 3.65 -6.54 18.67
N PHE A 47 2.59 -6.02 18.05
CA PHE A 47 1.73 -5.07 18.76
C PHE A 47 1.00 -5.77 19.92
N PRO A 48 0.89 -5.16 21.12
CA PRO A 48 0.43 -5.86 22.34
C PRO A 48 -0.98 -6.47 22.26
N LEU A 49 -1.85 -5.93 21.41
CA LEU A 49 -3.24 -6.38 21.27
C LEU A 49 -3.44 -7.34 20.09
N PHE A 50 -2.36 -7.93 19.54
CA PHE A 50 -2.47 -8.82 18.40
C PHE A 50 -3.16 -10.13 18.77
N GLN A 51 -4.27 -10.43 18.09
CA GLN A 51 -5.02 -11.67 18.25
C GLN A 51 -5.36 -12.27 16.88
N TRP A 52 -4.75 -13.40 16.55
CA TRP A 52 -4.91 -14.05 15.25
C TRP A 52 -6.37 -14.42 14.94
N GLU A 53 -7.13 -14.89 15.93
CA GLU A 53 -8.52 -15.34 15.73
C GLU A 53 -9.43 -14.20 15.23
N GLY A 54 -9.25 -12.99 15.75
CA GLY A 54 -9.96 -11.81 15.25
C GLY A 54 -9.36 -11.30 13.94
N TYR A 55 -8.03 -11.24 13.85
CA TYR A 55 -7.32 -10.67 12.72
C TYR A 55 -7.56 -11.44 11.41
N SER A 56 -7.61 -12.77 11.47
CA SER A 56 -7.85 -13.66 10.32
C SER A 56 -9.27 -13.57 9.74
N LYS A 57 -10.23 -13.00 10.48
CA LYS A 57 -11.61 -12.79 10.00
C LYS A 57 -11.74 -11.61 9.04
N SER A 58 -10.74 -10.73 8.96
CA SER A 58 -10.74 -9.59 8.05
C SER A 58 -10.68 -10.06 6.58
N LYS A 59 -11.62 -9.61 5.76
CA LYS A 59 -11.62 -9.87 4.30
C LYS A 59 -10.32 -9.40 3.63
N PHE A 60 -9.74 -8.31 4.13
CA PHE A 60 -8.47 -7.80 3.61
C PHE A 60 -7.33 -8.77 3.91
N ILE A 61 -7.24 -9.25 5.15
CA ILE A 61 -6.20 -10.23 5.55
C ILE A 61 -6.38 -11.54 4.79
N GLN A 62 -7.62 -11.96 4.53
CA GLN A 62 -7.89 -13.14 3.70
C GLN A 62 -7.41 -12.99 2.25
N SER A 63 -7.37 -11.77 1.71
CA SER A 63 -6.87 -11.48 0.36
C SER A 63 -5.34 -11.48 0.24
N LEU A 64 -4.62 -11.51 1.36
CA LEU A 64 -3.16 -11.60 1.36
C LEU A 64 -2.70 -12.99 0.87
N PRO A 65 -1.51 -13.08 0.25
CA PRO A 65 -0.88 -14.36 -0.09
C PRO A 65 -0.84 -15.32 1.09
N HIS A 66 -0.97 -16.62 0.81
CA HIS A 66 -1.00 -17.66 1.84
C HIS A 66 0.24 -17.66 2.73
N GLU A 67 1.42 -17.44 2.15
CA GLU A 67 2.70 -17.36 2.87
C GLU A 67 2.67 -16.23 3.92
N ILE A 68 2.31 -15.01 3.51
CA ILE A 68 2.20 -13.86 4.41
C ILE A 68 1.20 -14.12 5.54
N ARG A 69 0.05 -14.74 5.25
CA ARG A 69 -0.95 -15.09 6.28
C ARG A 69 -0.39 -16.07 7.32
N ASN A 70 0.37 -17.07 6.89
CA ASN A 70 0.98 -18.05 7.79
C ASN A 70 2.09 -17.42 8.66
N ASP A 71 2.86 -16.50 8.08
CA ASP A 71 3.88 -15.78 8.80
C ASP A 71 3.28 -14.85 9.86
N ILE A 72 2.19 -14.15 9.53
CA ILE A 72 1.44 -13.34 10.50
C ILE A 72 0.87 -14.23 11.62
N LYS A 73 0.38 -15.43 11.30
CA LYS A 73 -0.13 -16.36 12.32
C LYS A 73 0.97 -16.80 13.29
N THR A 74 2.16 -17.07 12.78
CA THR A 74 3.27 -17.66 13.55
C THR A 74 4.03 -16.62 14.34
N HIS A 75 4.31 -15.46 13.73
CA HIS A 75 5.18 -14.44 14.27
C HIS A 75 4.43 -13.18 14.71
N GLY A 76 3.16 -13.05 14.34
CA GLY A 76 2.39 -11.83 14.51
C GLY A 76 2.87 -10.69 13.61
N ILE A 77 2.39 -9.49 13.91
CA ILE A 77 2.70 -8.28 13.15
C ILE A 77 3.07 -7.15 14.10
N ARG A 78 4.00 -6.28 13.70
CA ARG A 78 4.40 -5.13 14.53
C ARG A 78 3.37 -4.02 14.54
N ASN A 79 2.71 -3.78 13.40
CA ASN A 79 1.80 -2.65 13.22
C ASN A 79 0.36 -3.15 13.06
N SER A 80 -0.60 -2.50 13.72
CA SER A 80 -2.03 -2.84 13.57
C SER A 80 -2.58 -2.46 12.19
N THR A 81 -2.19 -1.30 11.68
CA THR A 81 -2.50 -0.78 10.35
C THR A 81 -1.21 -0.40 9.64
N VAL A 82 -0.97 -0.96 8.46
CA VAL A 82 0.33 -0.85 7.77
C VAL A 82 0.31 0.21 6.67
N LEU A 83 -0.77 0.25 5.88
CA LEU A 83 -0.85 1.12 4.70
C LEU A 83 -2.06 2.04 4.79
N THR A 84 -1.86 3.27 4.34
CA THR A 84 -2.88 4.28 4.14
C THR A 84 -2.49 5.15 2.96
N VAL A 85 -3.48 5.63 2.20
CA VAL A 85 -3.28 6.54 1.07
C VAL A 85 -3.94 7.87 1.43
N PRO A 86 -3.24 8.76 2.14
CA PRO A 86 -3.76 10.09 2.45
C PRO A 86 -3.62 11.02 1.24
N PRO A 87 -4.33 12.16 1.21
CA PRO A 87 -3.97 13.27 0.34
C PRO A 87 -2.58 13.79 0.74
N VAL A 88 -1.70 14.05 -0.24
CA VAL A 88 -0.33 14.50 0.01
C VAL A 88 -0.10 15.80 -0.74
N GLY A 89 -0.37 16.94 -0.11
CA GLY A 89 -0.16 18.26 -0.71
C GLY A 89 1.31 18.67 -0.73
N THR A 90 1.85 19.03 0.43
CA THR A 90 3.21 19.59 0.56
C THR A 90 4.31 18.59 0.20
N GLY A 91 4.16 17.31 0.59
CA GLY A 91 5.13 16.26 0.26
C GLY A 91 5.27 16.05 -1.25
N SER A 92 4.17 16.12 -1.99
CA SER A 92 4.18 15.98 -3.45
C SER A 92 4.85 17.16 -4.14
N ILE A 93 4.71 18.38 -3.61
CA ILE A 93 5.43 19.57 -4.11
C ILE A 93 6.94 19.39 -3.98
N VAL A 94 7.41 18.95 -2.81
CA VAL A 94 8.84 18.71 -2.57
C VAL A 94 9.39 17.61 -3.50
N ALA A 95 8.63 16.55 -3.69
CA ALA A 95 8.99 15.46 -4.59
C ALA A 95 8.79 15.79 -6.08
N GLN A 96 8.25 16.98 -6.42
CA GLN A 96 7.85 17.38 -7.77
C GLN A 96 6.95 16.33 -8.45
N THR A 97 6.02 15.75 -7.68
CA THR A 97 5.02 14.79 -8.16
C THR A 97 3.61 15.33 -7.97
N ARG A 98 2.62 14.70 -8.59
CA ARG A 98 1.21 14.97 -8.33
C ARG A 98 0.82 14.46 -6.94
N SER A 99 -0.21 15.09 -6.35
CA SER A 99 -0.74 14.64 -5.06
C SER A 99 -1.18 13.19 -5.13
N GLY A 100 -0.90 12.44 -4.07
CA GLY A 100 -1.48 11.13 -3.76
C GLY A 100 -1.74 10.25 -4.98
N ILE A 101 -3.02 9.89 -5.13
CA ILE A 101 -3.54 9.10 -6.25
C ILE A 101 -4.26 9.97 -7.29
N GLU A 102 -4.46 11.27 -7.04
CA GLU A 102 -5.30 12.11 -7.88
C GLU A 102 -4.77 12.22 -9.33
N PRO A 103 -5.67 12.30 -10.33
CA PRO A 103 -5.27 12.59 -11.71
C PRO A 103 -4.73 14.02 -11.84
N ILE A 104 -4.08 14.32 -12.97
CA ILE A 104 -3.63 15.67 -13.27
C ILE A 104 -4.84 16.55 -13.54
N PHE A 105 -5.06 17.53 -12.67
CA PHE A 105 -6.10 18.53 -12.85
C PHE A 105 -5.81 19.47 -14.01
N CYS A 106 -4.64 20.11 -14.00
CA CYS A 106 -4.16 21.01 -15.07
C CYS A 106 -2.65 20.87 -15.28
N THR A 107 -2.21 21.04 -16.53
CA THR A 107 -0.79 21.01 -16.93
C THR A 107 -0.06 22.30 -16.57
N SER A 108 -0.81 23.40 -16.42
CA SER A 108 -0.34 24.70 -15.94
C SER A 108 -1.42 25.31 -15.05
N TYR A 109 -1.02 25.94 -13.96
CA TYR A 109 -1.89 26.68 -13.04
C TYR A 109 -1.11 27.88 -12.50
N THR A 110 -1.81 28.96 -12.15
CA THR A 110 -1.25 30.20 -11.60
C THR A 110 -1.46 30.28 -10.10
#